data_AF-A0A9D1M2N1-F1
#
_entry.id   AF-A0A9D1M2N1-F1
#
_cell.length_a   1.000
_cell.length_b   1.000
_cell.length_c   1.000
_cell.angle_alpha   90.00
_cell.angle_beta   90.00
_cell.angle_gamma   90.00
#
_symmetry.space_group_name_H-M   'P 1'
#
loop_
_entity.id
_entity.type
_entity.pdbx_description
1 polymer ?
#
loop_
_entity_poly.entity_id
_entity_poly.type
_entity_poly.pdbx_seq_one_letter_code
_entity_poly.pdbx_strand_id
1 'polypeptide(L)'
;MAKMELTEEQWQKLGQHLPQNGDFLFSLLPNSDYMLNAVRHGVVLNSRMLVYLLLTERDSLVFTLIAAAERHTDGVYDFMCTVCGENAAMDFIVRHELKDMYRHLTPAYLRDRELWELLAENGEYQLLADNGQYDLLEQKNQWVLLAGCGQYERIIRAEKWDALKLSHEGMEKLAQLGLWKHFYDGREVSLVNGFSETQILERLWEGGQQQLLFEFREDKFLLGKGWVKPYQDNGLWGSLTAYGHADQVDWEAYLAKIPDFNRVKVFDEAEKAQCWDFLARHHQHRRLLRHGCFIRWLKSF
;
A
#
# COMPACT_ATOMS: atom_id res chain seq x y z
N MET A 1 -14.63 47.94 13.78
CA MET A 1 -13.30 47.35 14.06
C MET A 1 -12.38 48.47 14.53
N ALA A 2 -11.56 48.23 15.55
CA ALA A 2 -10.56 49.19 16.02
C ALA A 2 -9.51 49.46 14.92
N LYS A 3 -8.86 50.63 14.95
CA LYS A 3 -7.81 51.01 14.00
C LYS A 3 -6.67 49.98 14.07
N MET A 4 -6.20 49.49 12.91
CA MET A 4 -5.16 48.46 12.86
C MET A 4 -3.78 49.11 13.09
N GLU A 5 -3.24 49.01 14.30
CA GLU A 5 -1.92 49.55 14.66
C GLU A 5 -0.83 48.49 14.39
N LEU A 6 -0.01 48.69 13.35
CA LEU A 6 1.15 47.84 13.03
C LEU A 6 2.45 48.41 13.61
N THR A 7 3.39 47.52 13.94
CA THR A 7 4.74 47.84 14.41
C THR A 7 5.68 48.26 13.27
N GLU A 8 6.78 48.94 13.60
CA GLU A 8 7.81 49.39 12.64
C GLU A 8 8.39 48.21 11.82
N GLU A 9 8.62 47.06 12.45
CA GLU A 9 9.12 45.85 11.78
C GLU A 9 8.08 45.27 10.81
N GLN A 10 6.79 45.28 11.18
CA GLN A 10 5.71 44.86 10.28
C GLN A 10 5.66 45.79 9.05
N TRP A 11 5.80 47.10 9.25
CA TRP A 11 5.87 48.07 8.15
C TRP A 11 7.06 47.84 7.22
N GLN A 12 8.26 47.55 7.75
CA GLN A 12 9.43 47.26 6.92
C GLN A 12 9.25 46.00 6.07
N LYS A 13 8.59 44.97 6.62
CA LYS A 13 8.29 43.73 5.89
C LYS A 13 7.29 43.97 4.76
N LEU A 14 6.30 44.84 4.97
CA LEU A 14 5.30 45.21 3.94
C LEU A 14 5.85 46.15 2.87
N GLY A 15 6.79 47.03 3.21
CA GLY A 15 7.32 48.08 2.35
C GLY A 15 8.11 47.62 1.11
N GLN A 16 8.49 46.34 1.03
CA GLN A 16 9.23 45.78 -0.11
C GLN A 16 8.33 45.47 -1.33
N HIS A 17 7.00 45.65 -1.20
CA HIS A 17 6.01 45.25 -2.21
C HIS A 17 5.20 46.41 -2.80
N LEU A 18 5.77 47.62 -2.89
CA LEU A 18 5.07 48.79 -3.44
C LEU A 18 4.63 48.59 -4.92
N PRO A 19 3.52 49.23 -5.37
CA PRO A 19 2.91 48.99 -6.68
C PRO A 19 3.74 49.56 -7.84
N GLN A 20 3.58 48.98 -9.04
CA GLN A 20 4.08 49.56 -10.29
C GLN A 20 2.91 49.98 -11.19
N ASN A 21 3.12 50.99 -12.04
CA ASN A 21 2.12 51.50 -12.99
C ASN A 21 1.67 50.37 -13.94
N GLY A 22 0.48 49.80 -13.72
CA GLY A 22 -0.08 48.73 -14.54
C GLY A 22 -1.10 47.82 -13.85
N ASP A 23 -1.22 47.86 -12.51
CA ASP A 23 -2.13 46.98 -11.78
C ASP A 23 -3.61 47.36 -11.97
N PHE A 24 -4.39 46.51 -12.65
CA PHE A 24 -5.80 46.75 -13.00
C PHE A 24 -6.67 47.13 -11.79
N LEU A 25 -6.50 46.46 -10.65
CA LEU A 25 -7.24 46.78 -9.42
C LEU A 25 -6.98 48.20 -8.93
N PHE A 26 -5.79 48.78 -9.17
CA PHE A 26 -5.49 50.17 -8.80
C PHE A 26 -6.28 51.18 -9.63
N SER A 27 -6.58 50.86 -10.90
CA SER A 27 -7.41 51.74 -11.74
C SER A 27 -8.86 51.84 -11.22
N LEU A 28 -9.29 50.90 -10.38
CA LEU A 28 -10.64 50.82 -9.81
C LEU A 28 -10.76 51.49 -8.42
N LEU A 29 -9.66 51.98 -7.82
CA LEU A 29 -9.60 52.57 -6.47
C LEU A 29 -10.60 53.69 -6.15
N PRO A 30 -11.10 54.50 -7.11
CA PRO A 30 -12.13 55.48 -6.81
C PRO A 30 -13.45 54.86 -6.34
N ASN A 31 -13.70 53.58 -6.63
CA ASN A 31 -14.96 52.91 -6.33
C ASN A 31 -14.75 51.47 -5.80
N SER A 32 -14.97 51.30 -4.50
CA SER A 32 -14.85 50.01 -3.80
C SER A 32 -15.77 48.92 -4.35
N ASP A 33 -16.94 49.27 -4.88
CA ASP A 33 -17.89 48.28 -5.41
C ASP A 33 -17.38 47.67 -6.71
N TYR A 34 -16.70 48.46 -7.55
CA TYR A 34 -16.06 47.94 -8.76
C TYR A 34 -14.88 47.03 -8.42
N MET A 35 -14.11 47.35 -7.39
CA MET A 35 -13.04 46.46 -6.92
C MET A 35 -13.61 45.13 -6.40
N LEU A 36 -14.65 45.18 -5.57
CA LEU A 36 -15.31 43.99 -5.03
C LEU A 36 -15.87 43.11 -6.14
N ASN A 37 -16.55 43.70 -7.13
CA ASN A 37 -17.05 42.95 -8.27
C ASN A 37 -15.91 42.34 -9.11
N ALA A 38 -14.82 43.08 -9.33
CA ALA A 38 -13.69 42.56 -10.10
C ALA A 38 -13.09 41.30 -9.46
N VAL A 39 -12.81 41.34 -8.15
CA VAL A 39 -12.20 40.18 -7.46
C VAL A 39 -13.16 39.00 -7.30
N ARG A 40 -14.47 39.27 -7.19
CA ARG A 40 -15.52 38.24 -7.21
C ARG A 40 -15.66 37.53 -8.55
N HIS A 41 -15.20 38.17 -9.63
CA HIS A 41 -15.25 37.64 -10.99
C HIS A 41 -13.86 37.23 -11.50
N GLY A 42 -13.00 36.75 -10.60
CA GLY A 42 -11.76 36.07 -10.94
C GLY A 42 -10.53 36.96 -11.13
N VAL A 43 -10.63 38.28 -10.90
CA VAL A 43 -9.43 39.13 -10.85
C VAL A 43 -8.61 38.78 -9.60
N VAL A 44 -7.34 38.44 -9.81
CA VAL A 44 -6.45 37.99 -8.74
C VAL A 44 -6.15 39.12 -7.76
N LEU A 45 -6.48 38.92 -6.49
CA LEU A 45 -6.11 39.81 -5.41
C LEU A 45 -4.65 39.57 -4.99
N ASN A 46 -3.88 40.66 -4.89
CA ASN A 46 -2.47 40.62 -4.49
C ASN A 46 -2.20 41.46 -3.25
N SER A 47 -1.10 41.16 -2.56
CA SER A 47 -0.72 41.86 -1.32
C SER A 47 -0.39 43.33 -1.52
N ARG A 48 0.08 43.74 -2.71
CA ARG A 48 0.40 45.16 -2.99
C ARG A 48 -0.82 46.05 -2.85
N MET A 49 -1.96 45.58 -3.37
CA MET A 49 -3.24 46.27 -3.23
C MET A 49 -3.63 46.41 -1.75
N LEU A 50 -3.47 45.34 -0.97
CA LEU A 50 -3.82 45.32 0.44
C LEU A 50 -2.93 46.25 1.27
N VAL A 51 -1.62 46.26 1.00
CA VAL A 51 -0.66 47.20 1.60
C VAL A 51 -1.02 48.64 1.27
N TYR A 52 -1.41 48.93 0.02
CA TYR A 52 -1.83 50.27 -0.37
C TYR A 52 -3.09 50.73 0.36
N LEU A 53 -4.10 49.86 0.48
CA LEU A 53 -5.33 50.18 1.22
C LEU A 53 -5.04 50.48 2.69
N LEU A 54 -4.11 49.74 3.29
CA LEU A 54 -3.65 49.97 4.65
C LEU A 54 -2.92 51.33 4.78
N LEU A 55 -2.00 51.64 3.87
CA LEU A 55 -1.26 52.91 3.84
C LEU A 55 -2.17 54.14 3.63
N THR A 56 -3.34 53.94 3.02
CA THR A 56 -4.32 55.00 2.73
C THR A 56 -5.47 55.05 3.75
N GLU A 57 -5.30 54.42 4.92
CA GLU A 57 -6.28 54.37 6.01
C GLU A 57 -7.64 53.79 5.59
N ARG A 58 -7.64 52.85 4.64
CA ARG A 58 -8.84 52.13 4.15
C ARG A 58 -8.94 50.71 4.73
N ASP A 59 -8.56 50.55 5.99
CA ASP A 59 -8.47 49.26 6.70
C ASP A 59 -9.75 48.42 6.61
N SER A 60 -10.91 49.08 6.62
CA SER A 60 -12.22 48.42 6.57
C SER A 60 -12.44 47.62 5.28
N LEU A 61 -11.76 47.98 4.18
CA LEU A 61 -11.91 47.30 2.89
C LEU A 61 -10.97 46.09 2.73
N VAL A 62 -9.90 46.00 3.53
CA VAL A 62 -8.85 44.99 3.37
C VAL A 62 -9.44 43.58 3.49
N PHE A 63 -9.99 43.23 4.65
CA PHE A 63 -10.55 41.90 4.86
C PHE A 63 -11.84 41.65 4.07
N THR A 64 -12.60 42.71 3.73
CA THR A 64 -13.77 42.57 2.85
C THR A 64 -13.37 42.15 1.43
N LEU A 65 -12.28 42.70 0.90
CA LEU A 65 -11.76 42.30 -0.42
C LEU A 65 -11.19 40.89 -0.39
N ILE A 66 -10.45 40.53 0.66
CA ILE A 66 -9.93 39.15 0.81
C ILE A 66 -11.09 38.15 0.87
N ALA A 67 -12.11 38.39 1.71
CA ALA A 67 -13.26 37.51 1.80
C ALA A 67 -14.08 37.42 0.50
N ALA A 68 -14.06 38.46 -0.34
CA ALA A 68 -14.85 38.53 -1.56
C ALA A 68 -14.10 37.98 -2.79
N ALA A 69 -12.77 37.88 -2.73
CA ALA A 69 -11.97 37.50 -3.88
C ALA A 69 -12.05 35.99 -4.14
N GLU A 70 -12.21 35.64 -5.42
CA GLU A 70 -12.22 34.23 -5.86
C GLU A 70 -10.79 33.67 -5.95
N ARG A 71 -9.79 34.54 -6.17
CA ARG A 71 -8.40 34.15 -6.42
C ARG A 71 -7.41 35.06 -5.71
N HIS A 72 -6.41 34.44 -5.10
CA HIS A 72 -5.38 35.12 -4.34
C HIS A 72 -3.97 34.74 -4.77
N THR A 73 -3.04 35.68 -4.64
CA THR A 73 -1.61 35.36 -4.65
C THR A 73 -1.15 34.89 -3.27
N ASP A 74 -0.08 34.11 -3.19
CA ASP A 74 0.50 33.68 -1.90
C ASP A 74 0.87 34.85 -0.97
N GLY A 75 1.29 35.97 -1.54
CA GLY A 75 1.59 37.17 -0.74
C GLY A 75 0.40 37.70 0.07
N VAL A 76 -0.85 37.37 -0.29
CA VAL A 76 -2.03 37.74 0.51
C VAL A 76 -2.02 37.01 1.85
N TYR A 77 -1.63 35.73 1.87
CA TYR A 77 -1.48 34.99 3.13
C TYR A 77 -0.37 35.60 3.99
N ASP A 78 0.79 35.89 3.40
CA ASP A 78 1.91 36.55 4.11
C ASP A 78 1.50 37.91 4.70
N PHE A 79 0.70 38.67 3.95
CA PHE A 79 0.11 39.92 4.41
C PHE A 79 -0.80 39.69 5.62
N MET A 80 -1.74 38.75 5.54
CA MET A 80 -2.65 38.43 6.66
C MET A 80 -1.86 38.00 7.90
N CYS A 81 -0.89 37.09 7.75
CA CYS A 81 -0.04 36.64 8.85
C CYS A 81 0.72 37.81 9.49
N THR A 82 1.21 38.76 8.68
CA THR A 82 1.90 39.95 9.19
C THR A 82 0.95 40.86 9.96
N VAL A 83 -0.29 41.00 9.52
CA VAL A 83 -1.28 41.93 10.09
C VAL A 83 -1.97 41.38 11.35
N CYS A 84 -2.50 40.16 11.30
CA CYS A 84 -3.32 39.60 12.37
C CYS A 84 -2.70 38.39 13.07
N GLY A 85 -1.52 37.93 12.62
CA GLY A 85 -0.89 36.71 13.09
C GLY A 85 -1.40 35.46 12.36
N GLU A 86 -0.60 34.40 12.41
CA GLU A 86 -0.80 33.18 11.61
C GLU A 86 -2.11 32.46 11.93
N ASN A 87 -2.40 32.21 13.22
CA ASN A 87 -3.64 31.53 13.62
C ASN A 87 -4.89 32.32 13.24
N ALA A 88 -4.88 33.65 13.38
CA ALA A 88 -6.01 34.49 12.99
C ALA A 88 -6.19 34.53 11.46
N ALA A 89 -5.10 34.47 10.71
CA ALA A 89 -5.14 34.37 9.25
C ALA A 89 -5.75 33.05 8.81
N MET A 90 -5.33 31.92 9.40
CA MET A 90 -5.90 30.61 9.13
C MET A 90 -7.39 30.52 9.54
N ASP A 91 -7.75 31.06 10.72
CA ASP A 91 -9.15 31.14 11.16
C ASP A 91 -10.02 31.95 10.17
N PHE A 92 -9.47 33.02 9.60
CA PHE A 92 -10.15 33.80 8.57
C PHE A 92 -10.36 33.01 7.28
N ILE A 93 -9.32 32.31 6.80
CA ILE A 93 -9.37 31.45 5.61
C ILE A 93 -10.48 30.40 5.73
N VAL A 94 -10.54 29.69 6.86
CA VAL A 94 -11.55 28.65 7.12
C VAL A 94 -12.94 29.27 7.24
N ARG A 95 -13.09 30.35 8.02
CA ARG A 95 -14.38 31.00 8.24
C ARG A 95 -15.04 31.52 6.96
N HIS A 96 -14.23 31.95 6.00
CA HIS A 96 -14.70 32.50 4.72
C HIS A 96 -14.58 31.51 3.56
N GLU A 97 -14.26 30.23 3.83
CA GLU A 97 -14.12 29.17 2.83
C GLU A 97 -13.21 29.55 1.65
N LEU A 98 -12.05 30.18 1.94
CA LEU A 98 -11.09 30.59 0.91
C LEU A 98 -10.28 29.38 0.41
N LYS A 99 -10.94 28.53 -0.40
CA LYS A 99 -10.43 27.22 -0.82
C LYS A 99 -9.09 27.29 -1.55
N ASP A 100 -8.84 28.35 -2.32
CA ASP A 100 -7.56 28.55 -3.03
C ASP A 100 -6.37 28.78 -2.08
N MET A 101 -6.65 29.15 -0.82
CA MET A 101 -5.68 29.34 0.24
C MET A 101 -5.52 28.14 1.19
N TYR A 102 -6.31 27.06 1.05
CA TYR A 102 -6.23 25.92 2.00
C TYR A 102 -4.85 25.26 2.06
N ARG A 103 -4.03 25.41 1.01
CA ARG A 103 -2.63 24.97 0.99
C ARG A 103 -1.74 25.61 2.07
N HIS A 104 -2.16 26.74 2.63
CA HIS A 104 -1.44 27.44 3.70
C HIS A 104 -1.83 26.96 5.09
N LEU A 105 -2.89 26.15 5.22
CA LEU A 105 -3.31 25.60 6.50
C LEU A 105 -2.36 24.47 6.91
N THR A 106 -1.74 24.61 8.08
CA THR A 106 -0.81 23.60 8.58
C THR A 106 -1.55 22.36 9.10
N PRO A 107 -0.96 21.15 9.02
CA PRO A 107 -1.59 19.95 9.56
C PRO A 107 -1.90 20.06 11.07
N ALA A 108 -1.04 20.75 11.83
CA ALA A 108 -1.24 21.00 13.26
C ALA A 108 -2.50 21.86 13.50
N TYR A 109 -2.65 22.95 12.75
CA TYR A 109 -3.83 23.81 12.83
C TYR A 109 -5.11 23.05 12.47
N LEU A 110 -5.09 22.30 11.36
CA LEU A 110 -6.25 21.52 10.90
C LEU A 110 -6.66 20.48 11.96
N ARG A 111 -5.69 19.79 12.58
CA ARG A 111 -5.94 18.84 13.67
C ARG A 111 -6.56 19.53 14.88
N ASP A 112 -5.99 20.63 15.33
CA ASP A 112 -6.44 21.34 16.55
C ASP A 112 -7.85 21.94 16.37
N ARG A 113 -8.27 22.17 15.12
CA ARG A 113 -9.62 22.61 14.74
C ARG A 113 -10.54 21.47 14.31
N GLU A 114 -10.10 20.22 14.40
CA GLU A 114 -10.87 19.02 14.01
C GLU A 114 -11.35 19.05 12.54
N LEU A 115 -10.58 19.68 11.65
CA LEU A 115 -10.86 19.79 10.22
C LEU A 115 -10.40 18.53 9.47
N TRP A 116 -10.97 17.38 9.85
CA TRP A 116 -10.52 16.05 9.41
C TRP A 116 -10.67 15.80 7.90
N GLU A 117 -11.74 16.31 7.28
CA GLU A 117 -11.95 16.22 5.83
C GLU A 117 -10.80 16.87 5.06
N LEU A 118 -10.36 18.06 5.49
CA LEU A 118 -9.24 18.78 4.86
C LEU A 118 -7.90 18.07 5.08
N LEU A 119 -7.67 17.49 6.27
CA LEU A 119 -6.52 16.62 6.51
C LEU A 119 -6.54 15.42 5.55
N ALA A 120 -7.71 14.81 5.34
CA ALA A 120 -7.87 13.69 4.42
C ALA A 120 -7.61 14.09 2.97
N GLU A 121 -8.09 15.26 2.54
CA GLU A 121 -7.83 15.82 1.20
C GLU A 121 -6.35 16.15 0.99
N ASN A 122 -5.67 16.63 2.02
CA ASN A 122 -4.24 16.91 2.01
C ASN A 122 -3.37 15.65 2.09
N GLY A 123 -3.96 14.47 2.28
CA GLY A 123 -3.24 13.20 2.38
C GLY A 123 -2.58 12.94 3.74
N GLU A 124 -2.98 13.66 4.79
CA GLU A 124 -2.45 13.56 6.15
C GLU A 124 -3.06 12.37 6.91
N TYR A 125 -3.01 11.17 6.30
CA TYR A 125 -3.70 9.97 6.79
C TYR A 125 -3.12 9.44 8.11
N GLN A 126 -1.84 9.64 8.38
CA GLN A 126 -1.24 9.24 9.65
C GLN A 126 -1.84 10.04 10.81
N LEU A 127 -2.04 11.35 10.64
CA LEU A 127 -2.69 12.18 11.65
C LEU A 127 -4.14 11.74 11.88
N LEU A 128 -4.86 11.36 10.82
CA LEU A 128 -6.20 10.80 10.96
C LEU A 128 -6.18 9.48 11.77
N ALA A 129 -5.21 8.61 11.50
CA ALA A 129 -5.02 7.36 12.23
C ALA A 129 -4.73 7.59 13.72
N ASP A 130 -3.81 8.49 14.02
CA ASP A 130 -3.39 8.84 15.38
C ASP A 130 -4.54 9.47 16.20
N ASN A 131 -5.49 10.12 15.53
CA ASN A 131 -6.66 10.76 16.15
C ASN A 131 -7.95 9.93 16.01
N GLY A 132 -7.87 8.65 15.63
CA GLY A 132 -9.00 7.72 15.63
C GLY A 132 -10.05 7.97 14.54
N GLN A 133 -9.71 8.73 13.49
CA GLN A 133 -10.62 9.07 12.38
C GLN A 133 -10.73 7.93 11.36
N TYR A 134 -11.11 6.75 11.83
CA TYR A 134 -11.11 5.51 11.03
C TYR A 134 -12.18 5.49 9.94
N ASP A 135 -13.32 6.16 10.14
CA ASP A 135 -14.37 6.25 9.11
C ASP A 135 -13.86 7.01 7.86
N LEU A 136 -13.09 8.08 8.05
CA LEU A 136 -12.48 8.82 6.95
C LEU A 136 -11.38 8.00 6.27
N LEU A 137 -10.55 7.29 7.03
CA LEU A 137 -9.55 6.38 6.46
C LEU A 137 -10.19 5.29 5.61
N GLU A 138 -11.32 4.75 6.06
CA GLU A 138 -12.12 3.77 5.31
C GLU A 138 -12.62 4.36 3.98
N GLN A 139 -13.23 5.55 4.02
CA GLN A 139 -13.71 6.26 2.82
C GLN A 139 -12.58 6.58 1.83
N LYS A 140 -11.38 6.90 2.33
CA LYS A 140 -10.18 7.19 1.51
C LYS A 140 -9.37 5.93 1.16
N ASN A 141 -9.91 4.73 1.38
CA ASN A 141 -9.31 3.43 1.07
C ASN A 141 -7.93 3.19 1.73
N GLN A 142 -7.70 3.73 2.93
CA GLN A 142 -6.44 3.59 3.66
C GLN A 142 -6.40 2.32 4.52
N TRP A 143 -6.62 1.17 3.89
CA TRP A 143 -6.75 -0.14 4.55
C TRP A 143 -5.49 -0.60 5.28
N VAL A 144 -4.31 -0.27 4.74
CA VAL A 144 -3.02 -0.59 5.36
C VAL A 144 -2.85 0.14 6.70
N LEU A 145 -3.21 1.43 6.74
CA LEU A 145 -3.17 2.21 7.98
C LEU A 145 -4.19 1.68 8.98
N LEU A 146 -5.40 1.36 8.53
CA LEU A 146 -6.41 0.71 9.38
C LEU A 146 -5.89 -0.61 9.99
N ALA A 147 -5.13 -1.40 9.22
CA ALA A 147 -4.53 -2.63 9.73
C ALA A 147 -3.47 -2.33 10.80
N GLY A 148 -2.62 -1.33 10.55
CA GLY A 148 -1.64 -0.86 11.54
C GLY A 148 -2.28 -0.33 12.83
N CYS A 149 -3.50 0.19 12.77
CA CYS A 149 -4.29 0.62 13.93
C CYS A 149 -5.14 -0.50 14.55
N GLY A 150 -4.98 -1.75 14.13
CA GLY A 150 -5.75 -2.89 14.66
C GLY A 150 -7.23 -2.89 14.30
N GLN A 151 -7.65 -2.12 13.29
CA GLN A 151 -9.05 -2.02 12.86
C GLN A 151 -9.48 -3.20 11.96
N TYR A 152 -9.13 -4.42 12.36
CA TYR A 152 -9.31 -5.62 11.52
C TYR A 152 -10.78 -5.92 11.21
N GLU A 153 -11.70 -5.68 12.14
CA GLU A 153 -13.14 -5.94 11.91
C GLU A 153 -13.71 -5.07 10.77
N ARG A 154 -13.22 -3.83 10.62
CA ARG A 154 -13.59 -2.97 9.48
C ARG A 154 -13.06 -3.54 8.18
N ILE A 155 -11.79 -3.95 8.17
CA ILE A 155 -11.13 -4.55 7.02
C ILE A 155 -11.85 -5.84 6.59
N ILE A 156 -12.25 -6.66 7.57
CA ILE A 156 -12.99 -7.90 7.34
C ILE A 156 -14.37 -7.62 6.75
N ARG A 157 -15.13 -6.68 7.32
CA ARG A 157 -16.44 -6.28 6.79
C ARG A 157 -16.34 -5.75 5.35
N ALA A 158 -15.26 -5.04 5.02
CA ALA A 158 -15.02 -4.49 3.69
C ALA A 158 -14.36 -5.49 2.71
N GLU A 159 -14.08 -6.72 3.17
CA GLU A 159 -13.42 -7.79 2.41
C GLU A 159 -12.05 -7.40 1.84
N LYS A 160 -11.29 -6.56 2.57
CA LYS A 160 -9.98 -6.05 2.15
C LYS A 160 -8.85 -6.94 2.66
N TRP A 161 -8.90 -8.21 2.27
CA TRP A 161 -8.03 -9.28 2.79
C TRP A 161 -6.54 -8.99 2.66
N ASP A 162 -6.12 -8.30 1.59
CA ASP A 162 -4.71 -7.98 1.37
C ASP A 162 -4.10 -7.13 2.49
N ALA A 163 -4.90 -6.25 3.12
CA ALA A 163 -4.43 -5.43 4.23
C ALA A 163 -4.15 -6.28 5.49
N LEU A 164 -4.87 -7.38 5.70
CA LEU A 164 -4.66 -8.28 6.83
C LEU A 164 -3.31 -8.99 6.75
N LYS A 165 -2.77 -9.20 5.54
CA LYS A 165 -1.48 -9.87 5.32
C LYS A 165 -0.29 -9.11 5.90
N LEU A 166 -0.47 -7.84 6.27
CA LEU A 166 0.59 -6.91 6.69
C LEU A 166 0.83 -6.89 8.21
N SER A 167 0.22 -7.80 8.95
CA SER A 167 0.44 -7.92 10.39
C SER A 167 0.29 -9.37 10.84
N HIS A 168 0.93 -9.71 11.95
CA HIS A 168 0.81 -11.04 12.55
C HIS A 168 -0.66 -11.34 12.94
N GLU A 169 -1.33 -10.39 13.58
CA GLU A 169 -2.71 -10.56 14.01
C GLU A 169 -3.69 -10.62 12.83
N GLY A 170 -3.49 -9.80 11.79
CA GLY A 170 -4.28 -9.89 10.56
C GLY A 170 -4.11 -11.23 9.85
N MET A 171 -2.90 -11.81 9.84
CA MET A 171 -2.66 -13.17 9.34
C MET A 171 -3.43 -14.21 10.16
N GLU A 172 -3.42 -14.14 11.49
CA GLU A 172 -4.23 -15.04 12.33
C GLU A 172 -5.74 -14.91 12.05
N LYS A 173 -6.24 -13.69 11.78
CA LYS A 173 -7.64 -13.49 11.35
C LYS A 173 -7.94 -14.17 10.02
N LEU A 174 -7.05 -14.09 9.04
CA LEU A 174 -7.22 -14.81 7.76
C LEU A 174 -7.36 -16.32 7.97
N ALA A 175 -6.51 -16.91 8.83
CA ALA A 175 -6.58 -18.32 9.18
C ALA A 175 -7.89 -18.68 9.91
N GLN A 176 -8.32 -17.87 10.88
CA GLN A 176 -9.58 -18.07 11.62
C GLN A 176 -10.81 -18.02 10.71
N LEU A 177 -10.79 -17.16 9.68
CA LEU A 177 -11.84 -17.04 8.68
C LEU A 177 -11.77 -18.14 7.60
N GLY A 178 -10.74 -18.99 7.61
CA GLY A 178 -10.53 -20.02 6.59
C GLY A 178 -10.13 -19.46 5.22
N LEU A 179 -9.62 -18.22 5.16
CA LEU A 179 -9.16 -17.55 3.94
C LEU A 179 -7.73 -18.01 3.57
N TRP A 180 -7.56 -19.32 3.38
CA TRP A 180 -6.26 -19.97 3.29
C TRP A 180 -5.39 -19.55 2.11
N LYS A 181 -6.00 -19.16 0.98
CA LYS A 181 -5.26 -18.61 -0.16
C LYS A 181 -4.59 -17.28 0.19
N HIS A 182 -5.36 -16.35 0.77
CA HIS A 182 -4.83 -15.07 1.24
C HIS A 182 -3.81 -15.24 2.37
N PHE A 183 -4.03 -16.20 3.27
CA PHE A 183 -3.05 -16.54 4.30
C PHE A 183 -1.73 -17.05 3.68
N TYR A 184 -1.80 -17.94 2.70
CA TYR A 184 -0.62 -18.43 1.99
C TYR A 184 0.13 -17.30 1.27
N ASP A 185 -0.59 -16.40 0.59
CA ASP A 185 0.00 -15.24 -0.09
C ASP A 185 0.71 -14.28 0.88
N GLY A 186 0.41 -14.36 2.18
CA GLY A 186 1.14 -13.62 3.22
C GLY A 186 2.64 -13.91 3.25
N ARG A 187 3.11 -15.01 2.65
CA ARG A 187 4.54 -15.31 2.52
C ARG A 187 5.33 -14.24 1.77
N GLU A 188 4.68 -13.55 0.82
CA GLU A 188 5.28 -12.49 0.01
C GLU A 188 5.71 -11.28 0.86
N VAL A 189 5.08 -11.12 2.02
CA VAL A 189 5.31 -10.02 2.97
C VAL A 189 5.72 -10.56 4.36
N SER A 190 6.36 -11.73 4.38
CA SER A 190 6.84 -12.42 5.60
C SER A 190 7.65 -11.55 6.56
N LEU A 191 8.48 -10.64 6.03
CA LEU A 191 9.25 -9.68 6.83
C LEU A 191 8.37 -8.69 7.59
N VAL A 192 7.18 -8.39 7.09
CA VAL A 192 6.26 -7.40 7.66
C VAL A 192 5.31 -8.07 8.65
N ASN A 193 4.78 -9.24 8.32
CA ASN A 193 3.80 -9.93 9.16
C ASN A 193 4.38 -10.88 10.21
N GLY A 194 5.69 -11.13 10.18
CA GLY A 194 6.38 -11.94 11.18
C GLY A 194 6.17 -13.45 11.03
N PHE A 195 5.54 -13.92 9.94
CA PHE A 195 5.46 -15.33 9.61
C PHE A 195 6.60 -15.73 8.68
N SER A 196 7.40 -16.73 9.09
CA SER A 196 8.29 -17.42 8.16
C SER A 196 7.49 -18.30 7.18
N GLU A 197 8.08 -18.58 6.02
CA GLU A 197 7.48 -19.46 5.02
C GLU A 197 7.15 -20.84 5.61
N THR A 198 8.05 -21.41 6.41
CA THR A 198 7.80 -22.68 7.12
C THR A 198 6.60 -22.60 8.05
N GLN A 199 6.44 -21.52 8.83
CA GLN A 199 5.28 -21.36 9.72
C GLN A 199 3.97 -21.27 8.94
N ILE A 200 3.98 -20.62 7.77
CA ILE A 200 2.80 -20.57 6.90
C ILE A 200 2.43 -21.98 6.44
N LEU A 201 3.39 -22.75 5.91
CA LEU A 201 3.14 -24.11 5.44
C LEU A 201 2.65 -25.03 6.55
N GLU A 202 3.26 -24.98 7.74
CA GLU A 202 2.81 -25.74 8.91
C GLU A 202 1.39 -25.36 9.33
N ARG A 203 1.05 -24.07 9.32
CA ARG A 203 -0.31 -23.62 9.66
C ARG A 203 -1.36 -24.11 8.67
N LEU A 204 -1.05 -24.09 7.37
CA LEU A 204 -1.93 -24.68 6.34
C LEU A 204 -2.08 -26.21 6.54
N TRP A 205 -0.99 -26.90 6.89
CA TRP A 205 -1.02 -28.33 7.18
C TRP A 205 -1.92 -28.66 8.37
N GLU A 206 -1.76 -27.95 9.48
CA GLU A 206 -2.60 -28.08 10.68
C GLU A 206 -4.06 -27.74 10.39
N GLY A 207 -4.29 -26.76 9.52
CA GLY A 207 -5.62 -26.37 9.04
C GLY A 207 -6.27 -27.35 8.06
N GLY A 208 -5.65 -28.49 7.76
CA GLY A 208 -6.19 -29.49 6.84
C GLY A 208 -6.17 -29.07 5.37
N GLN A 209 -5.27 -28.16 5.00
CA GLN A 209 -5.19 -27.57 3.66
C GLN A 209 -4.16 -28.26 2.75
N GLN A 210 -3.92 -29.56 2.94
CA GLN A 210 -2.92 -30.32 2.16
C GLN A 210 -3.21 -30.27 0.65
N GLN A 211 -4.49 -30.31 0.26
CA GLN A 211 -4.89 -30.19 -1.15
C GLN A 211 -4.50 -28.84 -1.74
N LEU A 212 -4.64 -27.75 -0.97
CA LEU A 212 -4.26 -26.42 -1.43
C LEU A 212 -2.74 -26.30 -1.57
N LEU A 213 -1.98 -26.84 -0.61
CA LEU A 213 -0.52 -26.92 -0.70
C LEU A 213 -0.06 -27.72 -1.94
N PHE A 214 -0.83 -28.73 -2.35
CA PHE A 214 -0.55 -29.52 -3.55
C PHE A 214 -0.79 -28.71 -4.82
N GLU A 215 -1.88 -27.96 -4.88
CA GLU A 215 -2.16 -27.03 -5.98
C GLU A 215 -1.07 -25.96 -6.11
N PHE A 216 -0.52 -25.50 -4.99
CA PHE A 216 0.60 -24.57 -4.92
C PHE A 216 1.97 -25.20 -5.15
N ARG A 217 2.05 -26.52 -5.38
CA ARG A 217 3.29 -27.27 -5.64
C ARG A 217 4.32 -27.19 -4.52
N GLU A 218 3.86 -27.23 -3.28
CA GLU A 218 4.72 -27.32 -2.10
C GLU A 218 5.22 -28.77 -1.89
N ASP A 219 5.76 -29.37 -2.96
CA ASP A 219 6.07 -30.79 -3.07
C ASP A 219 7.04 -31.24 -1.98
N LYS A 220 8.11 -30.47 -1.78
CA LYS A 220 9.13 -30.73 -0.77
C LYS A 220 8.52 -30.84 0.63
N PHE A 221 7.59 -29.94 0.95
CA PHE A 221 6.95 -29.90 2.26
C PHE A 221 5.97 -31.07 2.43
N LEU A 222 5.07 -31.27 1.46
CA LEU A 222 4.06 -32.34 1.51
C LEU A 222 4.68 -33.73 1.56
N LEU A 223 5.67 -33.99 0.70
CA LEU A 223 6.37 -35.27 0.67
C LEU A 223 7.29 -35.43 1.88
N GLY A 224 7.87 -34.34 2.40
CA GLY A 224 8.58 -34.36 3.68
C GLY A 224 7.70 -34.79 4.86
N LYS A 225 6.38 -34.52 4.79
CA LYS A 225 5.37 -34.98 5.76
C LYS A 225 4.77 -36.36 5.46
N GLY A 226 5.20 -37.00 4.37
CA GLY A 226 4.69 -38.32 3.95
C GLY A 226 3.32 -38.28 3.25
N TRP A 227 2.86 -37.12 2.76
CA TRP A 227 1.59 -36.98 2.05
C TRP A 227 1.71 -37.39 0.57
N VAL A 228 1.87 -38.70 0.36
CA VAL A 228 2.30 -39.33 -0.91
C VAL A 228 1.16 -39.72 -1.85
N LYS A 229 0.00 -40.09 -1.31
CA LYS A 229 -1.09 -40.71 -2.09
C LYS A 229 -1.56 -39.87 -3.29
N PRO A 230 -1.77 -38.55 -3.17
CA PRO A 230 -2.18 -37.72 -4.31
C PRO A 230 -1.14 -37.68 -5.44
N TYR A 231 0.15 -37.83 -5.13
CA TYR A 231 1.20 -37.94 -6.14
C TYR A 231 1.11 -39.26 -6.89
N GLN A 232 0.80 -40.36 -6.19
CA GLN A 232 0.58 -41.67 -6.81
C GLN A 232 -0.65 -41.65 -7.71
N ASP A 233 -1.77 -41.15 -7.19
CA ASP A 233 -3.06 -41.09 -7.90
C ASP A 233 -2.96 -40.24 -9.19
N ASN A 234 -2.17 -39.17 -9.17
CA ASN A 234 -1.92 -38.32 -10.35
C ASN A 234 -0.73 -38.79 -11.22
N GLY A 235 -0.04 -39.87 -10.81
CA GLY A 235 1.16 -40.38 -11.47
C GLY A 235 2.29 -39.35 -11.58
N LEU A 236 2.51 -38.58 -10.51
CA LEU A 236 3.60 -37.61 -10.35
C LEU A 236 4.86 -38.29 -9.80
N TRP A 237 5.27 -39.35 -10.48
CA TRP A 237 6.35 -40.24 -10.05
C TRP A 237 7.70 -39.52 -9.89
N GLY A 238 8.00 -38.55 -10.77
CA GLY A 238 9.22 -37.75 -10.70
C GLY A 238 9.34 -36.90 -9.42
N SER A 239 8.22 -36.40 -8.88
CA SER A 239 8.25 -35.70 -7.59
C SER A 239 8.54 -36.69 -6.45
N LEU A 240 7.92 -37.88 -6.48
CA LEU A 240 8.19 -38.93 -5.49
C LEU A 240 9.67 -39.35 -5.49
N THR A 241 10.27 -39.56 -6.66
CA THR A 241 11.70 -39.88 -6.75
C THR A 241 12.59 -38.74 -6.25
N ALA A 242 12.30 -37.50 -6.65
CA ALA A 242 13.09 -36.32 -6.28
C ALA A 242 13.15 -36.07 -4.77
N TYR A 243 12.07 -36.40 -4.04
CA TYR A 243 11.95 -36.18 -2.61
C TYR A 243 12.08 -37.45 -1.76
N GLY A 244 12.71 -38.51 -2.32
CA GLY A 244 13.15 -39.67 -1.53
C GLY A 244 12.10 -40.76 -1.29
N HIS A 245 10.98 -40.73 -1.99
CA HIS A 245 9.89 -41.72 -1.91
C HIS A 245 9.93 -42.71 -3.09
N ALA A 246 11.13 -43.12 -3.48
CA ALA A 246 11.35 -43.98 -4.65
C ALA A 246 10.81 -45.41 -4.45
N ASP A 247 10.65 -45.84 -3.21
CA ASP A 247 10.00 -47.09 -2.80
C ASP A 247 8.50 -47.08 -3.08
N GLN A 248 7.90 -45.90 -3.18
CA GLN A 248 6.47 -45.70 -3.43
C GLN A 248 6.13 -45.42 -4.90
N VAL A 249 7.12 -45.51 -5.79
CA VAL A 249 6.97 -45.26 -7.22
C VAL A 249 6.58 -46.53 -7.95
N ASP A 250 5.49 -46.47 -8.71
CA ASP A 250 5.21 -47.48 -9.74
C ASP A 250 6.09 -47.20 -10.96
N TRP A 251 7.25 -47.86 -11.01
CA TRP A 251 8.25 -47.68 -12.06
C TRP A 251 7.76 -48.11 -13.44
N GLU A 252 6.86 -49.08 -13.52
CA GLU A 252 6.29 -49.53 -14.80
C GLU A 252 5.30 -48.48 -15.32
N ALA A 253 4.41 -47.98 -14.46
CA ALA A 253 3.51 -46.88 -14.80
C ALA A 253 4.28 -45.59 -15.14
N TYR A 254 5.39 -45.32 -14.44
CA TYR A 254 6.25 -44.17 -14.72
C TYR A 254 6.88 -44.28 -16.12
N LEU A 255 7.47 -45.43 -16.44
CA LEU A 255 8.08 -45.65 -17.75
C LEU A 255 7.05 -45.57 -18.90
N ALA A 256 5.84 -46.08 -18.68
CA ALA A 256 4.76 -46.06 -19.66
C ALA A 256 4.23 -44.65 -19.93
N LYS A 257 4.20 -43.78 -18.92
CA LYS A 257 3.69 -42.39 -19.02
C LYS A 257 4.67 -41.45 -19.73
N ILE A 258 5.96 -41.77 -19.73
CA ILE A 258 7.01 -40.91 -20.28
C ILE A 258 7.26 -41.22 -21.76
N PRO A 259 7.36 -40.20 -22.65
CA PRO A 259 7.71 -40.39 -24.05
C PRO A 259 9.05 -41.10 -24.23
N ASP A 260 9.19 -41.90 -25.29
CA ASP A 260 10.37 -42.75 -25.54
C ASP A 260 11.70 -41.99 -25.42
N PHE A 261 11.78 -40.78 -25.99
CA PHE A 261 12.99 -39.95 -25.96
C PHE A 261 13.41 -39.49 -24.56
N ASN A 262 12.50 -39.53 -23.57
CA ASN A 262 12.76 -39.14 -22.18
C ASN A 262 12.89 -40.34 -21.23
N ARG A 263 12.68 -41.59 -21.68
CA ARG A 263 12.74 -42.78 -20.83
C ARG A 263 14.09 -42.99 -20.16
N VAL A 264 15.17 -42.48 -20.75
CA VAL A 264 16.51 -42.49 -20.15
C VAL A 264 16.51 -41.85 -18.76
N LYS A 265 15.73 -40.78 -18.54
CA LYS A 265 15.60 -40.12 -17.23
C LYS A 265 14.99 -41.03 -16.17
N VAL A 266 13.98 -41.82 -16.53
CA VAL A 266 13.36 -42.79 -15.62
C VAL A 266 14.38 -43.84 -15.18
N PHE A 267 15.22 -44.32 -16.11
CA PHE A 267 16.30 -45.26 -15.76
C PHE A 267 17.42 -44.61 -14.94
N ASP A 268 17.75 -43.33 -15.17
CA ASP A 268 18.69 -42.58 -14.33
C ASP A 268 18.16 -42.43 -12.89
N GLU A 269 16.87 -42.12 -12.74
CA GLU A 269 16.21 -42.00 -11.43
C GLU A 269 16.12 -43.36 -10.71
N ALA A 270 15.75 -44.42 -11.43
CA ALA A 270 15.71 -45.78 -10.89
C ALA A 270 17.11 -46.26 -10.45
N GLU A 271 18.15 -45.90 -11.19
CA GLU A 271 19.53 -46.21 -10.81
C GLU A 271 19.97 -45.48 -9.54
N LYS A 272 19.65 -44.18 -9.42
CA LYS A 272 19.90 -43.41 -8.18
C LYS A 272 19.15 -43.99 -6.99
N ALA A 273 17.92 -44.44 -7.21
CA ALA A 273 17.08 -45.10 -6.22
C ALA A 273 17.45 -46.57 -5.96
N GLN A 274 18.46 -47.11 -6.66
CA GLN A 274 18.91 -48.49 -6.53
C GLN A 274 17.82 -49.54 -6.83
N CYS A 275 16.87 -49.21 -7.72
CA CYS A 275 15.78 -50.10 -8.16
C CYS A 275 16.29 -51.11 -9.21
N TRP A 276 17.21 -51.97 -8.79
CA TRP A 276 17.95 -52.87 -9.69
C TRP A 276 17.09 -53.91 -10.40
N ASP A 277 16.01 -54.38 -9.77
CA ASP A 277 15.13 -55.39 -10.36
C ASP A 277 14.31 -54.80 -11.52
N PHE A 278 13.88 -53.54 -11.42
CA PHE A 278 13.26 -52.80 -12.52
C PHE A 278 14.25 -52.61 -13.68
N LEU A 279 15.49 -52.18 -13.38
CA LEU A 279 16.53 -52.01 -14.40
C LEU A 279 16.88 -53.33 -15.12
N ALA A 280 16.85 -54.46 -14.41
CA ALA A 280 17.09 -55.78 -14.99
C ALA A 280 15.96 -56.21 -15.95
N ARG A 281 14.70 -55.98 -15.60
CA ARG A 281 13.54 -56.28 -16.47
C ARG A 281 13.56 -55.49 -17.77
N HIS A 282 14.08 -54.27 -17.75
CA HIS A 282 14.17 -53.38 -18.92
C HIS A 282 15.55 -53.40 -19.60
N HIS A 283 16.31 -54.49 -19.44
CA HIS A 283 17.56 -54.76 -20.16
C HIS A 283 18.63 -53.65 -20.03
N GLN A 284 18.70 -52.98 -18.87
CA GLN A 284 19.67 -51.89 -18.63
C GLN A 284 21.06 -52.43 -18.23
N HIS A 285 21.62 -53.31 -19.07
CA HIS A 285 22.84 -54.08 -18.78
C HIS A 285 24.04 -53.22 -18.36
N ARG A 286 24.31 -52.13 -19.08
CA ARG A 286 25.46 -51.26 -18.80
C ARG A 286 25.40 -50.64 -17.41
N ARG A 287 24.19 -50.28 -16.95
CA ARG A 287 23.96 -49.69 -15.61
C ARG A 287 24.20 -50.74 -14.52
N LEU A 288 23.65 -51.93 -14.68
CA LEU A 288 23.80 -53.03 -13.72
C LEU A 288 25.27 -53.49 -13.59
N LEU A 289 26.00 -53.53 -14.71
CA LEU A 289 27.43 -53.90 -14.72
C LEU A 289 28.27 -52.84 -13.99
N ARG A 290 28.02 -51.55 -14.23
CA ARG A 290 28.75 -50.44 -13.61
C ARG A 290 28.67 -50.46 -12.08
N HIS A 291 27.54 -50.90 -11.52
CA HIS A 291 27.30 -50.96 -10.06
C HIS A 291 27.50 -52.35 -9.45
N GLY A 292 28.18 -53.27 -10.15
CA GLY A 292 28.51 -54.59 -9.61
C GLY A 292 27.30 -55.49 -9.31
N CYS A 293 26.14 -55.22 -9.91
CA CYS A 293 24.91 -55.99 -9.72
C CYS A 293 24.90 -57.27 -10.59
N PHE A 294 25.96 -58.09 -10.51
CA PHE A 294 26.26 -59.18 -11.47
C PHE A 294 25.16 -60.24 -11.61
N ILE A 295 24.50 -60.62 -10.51
CA ILE A 295 23.40 -61.61 -10.54
C ILE A 295 22.21 -61.06 -11.35
N ARG A 296 21.87 -59.79 -11.14
CA ARG A 296 20.76 -59.12 -11.85
C ARG A 296 21.16 -58.78 -13.28
N TRP A 297 22.42 -58.46 -13.52
CA TRP A 297 22.99 -58.29 -14.85
C TRP A 297 22.87 -59.57 -15.68
N LEU A 298 23.23 -60.74 -15.14
CA LEU A 298 23.05 -62.04 -15.81
C LEU A 298 21.58 -62.34 -16.11
N LYS A 299 20.68 -62.02 -15.18
CA LYS A 299 19.22 -62.19 -15.35
C LYS A 299 18.56 -61.19 -16.30
N SER A 300 19.28 -60.15 -16.73
CA SER A 300 18.75 -59.12 -17.62
C SER A 300 18.90 -59.47 -19.11
N PHE A 301 19.54 -60.59 -19.46
CA PHE A 301 19.70 -61.09 -20.84
C PHE A 301 18.51 -61.90 -21.33
#